data_AF-A0A2W1B088-F1
#
_entry.id   AF-A0A2W1B088-F1
#
_cell.length_a   1.000
_cell.length_b   1.000
_cell.length_c   1.000
_cell.angle_alpha   90.00
_cell.angle_beta   90.00
_cell.angle_gamma   90.00
#
_symmetry.space_group_name_H-M   'P 1'
#
loop_
_entity.id
_entity.type
_entity.pdbx_description
1 polymer ?
#
loop_
_entity_poly.entity_id
_entity_poly.type
_entity_poly.pdbx_seq_one_letter_code
_entity_poly.pdbx_strand_id
1 'polypeptide(L)' 'MDRLEKQLSDVFDFIRVETSSNLGKYVKESYTSTIVPTFIVLDREAKEKLRTIGRVPRLETLVSLRL' A
#
# COMPACT_ATOMS: atom_id res chain seq x y z
N MET A 1 -12.44 -2.68 9.63
CA MET A 1 -11.86 -1.34 9.36
C MET A 1 -10.68 -1.19 10.30
N ASP A 2 -9.46 -1.19 9.75
CA ASP A 2 -8.23 -1.24 10.53
C ASP A 2 -7.96 0.10 11.22
N ARG A 3 -7.29 0.09 12.38
CA ARG A 3 -7.01 1.33 13.14
C ARG A 3 -6.20 2.34 12.32
N LEU A 4 -5.26 1.85 11.49
CA LEU A 4 -4.39 2.68 10.66
C LEU A 4 -5.16 3.33 9.50
N GLU A 5 -6.05 2.60 8.86
CA GLU A 5 -6.90 3.07 7.76
C GLU A 5 -7.82 4.22 8.23
N LYS A 6 -8.42 4.06 9.42
CA LYS A 6 -9.25 5.13 10.02
C LYS A 6 -8.45 6.38 10.38
N GLN A 7 -7.17 6.25 10.73
CA GLN A 7 -6.33 7.40 11.06
C GLN A 7 -5.81 8.15 9.82
N LEU A 8 -5.90 7.53 8.65
CA LEU A 8 -5.31 8.02 7.41
C LEU A 8 -6.34 8.30 6.32
N SER A 9 -7.63 8.07 6.59
CA SER A 9 -8.70 8.22 5.61
C SER A 9 -8.83 9.62 5.02
N ASP A 10 -8.34 10.65 5.72
CA ASP A 10 -8.39 12.03 5.26
C ASP A 10 -7.21 12.40 4.34
N VAL A 11 -6.19 11.54 4.27
CA VAL A 11 -4.91 11.81 3.57
C VAL A 11 -4.62 10.77 2.49
N PHE A 12 -5.12 9.54 2.64
CA PHE A 12 -4.87 8.43 1.75
C PHE A 12 -6.16 7.77 1.27
N ASP A 13 -6.18 7.45 -0.01
CA ASP A 13 -7.12 6.49 -0.56
C ASP A 13 -6.57 5.06 -0.38
N PHE A 14 -7.41 4.16 0.11
CA PHE A 14 -7.03 2.78 0.38
C PHE A 14 -7.59 1.84 -0.69
N ILE A 15 -6.68 1.17 -1.40
CA ILE A 15 -7.03 0.09 -2.34
C ILE A 15 -6.52 -1.22 -1.77
N ARG A 16 -7.46 -2.11 -1.41
CA ARG A 16 -7.15 -3.47 -0.97
C ARG A 16 -7.25 -4.42 -2.15
N VAL A 17 -6.19 -5.18 -2.38
CA VAL A 17 -6.13 -6.15 -3.47
C VAL A 17 -5.89 -7.54 -2.89
N GLU A 18 -6.81 -8.45 -3.15
CA GLU A 18 -6.62 -9.87 -2.84
C GLU A 18 -5.67 -10.49 -3.86
N THR A 19 -4.54 -11.04 -3.41
CA THR A 19 -3.49 -11.60 -4.29
C THR A 19 -3.94 -12.83 -5.08
N SER A 20 -5.00 -13.51 -4.65
CA SER A 20 -5.63 -14.62 -5.37
C SER A 20 -6.50 -14.18 -6.55
N SER A 21 -6.97 -12.93 -6.57
CA SER A 21 -7.79 -12.37 -7.65
C SER A 21 -6.98 -12.15 -8.93
N ASN A 22 -7.65 -12.02 -10.08
CA ASN A 22 -6.98 -11.72 -11.35
C ASN A 22 -6.22 -10.38 -11.29
N LEU A 23 -6.82 -9.35 -10.71
CA LEU A 23 -6.15 -8.07 -10.47
C LEU A 23 -4.96 -8.23 -9.53
N GLY A 24 -5.12 -9.03 -8.47
CA GLY A 24 -4.05 -9.31 -7.52
C GLY A 24 -2.85 -10.01 -8.14
N LYS A 25 -3.06 -11.01 -9.01
CA LYS A 25 -1.99 -11.67 -9.76
C LYS A 25 -1.25 -10.68 -10.66
N TYR A 26 -2.00 -9.86 -11.41
CA TYR A 26 -1.42 -8.82 -12.26
C TYR A 26 -0.58 -7.81 -11.46
N VAL A 27 -1.12 -7.29 -10.35
CA VAL A 27 -0.41 -6.35 -9.47
C VAL A 27 0.82 -7.02 -8.85
N LYS A 28 0.70 -8.28 -8.44
CA LYS A 28 1.80 -9.07 -7.86
C LYS A 28 2.98 -9.20 -8.83
N GLU A 29 2.68 -9.50 -10.10
CA GLU A 29 3.66 -9.59 -11.18
C GLU A 29 4.26 -8.22 -11.50
N SER A 30 3.42 -7.19 -11.63
CA SER A 30 3.84 -5.82 -11.99
C SER A 30 4.79 -5.19 -10.97
N TYR A 31 4.59 -5.49 -9.68
CA TYR A 31 5.41 -4.96 -8.59
C TYR A 31 6.41 -5.98 -8.04
N THR A 32 6.55 -7.16 -8.67
CA THR A 32 7.45 -8.25 -8.24
C THR A 32 7.31 -8.62 -6.76
N SER A 33 6.10 -8.54 -6.21
CA SER A 33 5.87 -8.80 -4.78
C SER A 33 5.57 -10.28 -4.56
N THR A 34 6.45 -11.02 -3.89
CA THR A 34 6.22 -12.46 -3.62
C THR A 34 5.63 -12.73 -2.24
N ILE A 35 5.68 -11.74 -1.33
CA ILE A 35 5.39 -11.90 0.09
C ILE A 35 4.18 -11.06 0.49
N VAL A 36 3.26 -11.66 1.25
CA VAL A 36 2.09 -11.00 1.85
C VAL A 36 2.25 -10.83 3.36
N PRO A 37 1.75 -9.73 3.96
CA PRO A 37 1.17 -8.57 3.29
C PRO A 37 2.24 -7.69 2.62
N THR A 38 1.90 -7.02 1.52
CA THR A 38 2.72 -5.96 0.90
C THR A 38 1.91 -4.68 0.85
N PHE A 39 2.51 -3.59 1.32
CA PHE A 39 1.97 -2.24 1.26
C PHE A 39 2.78 -1.43 0.27
N ILE A 40 2.10 -0.78 -0.67
CA ILE A 40 2.69 0.11 -1.68
C ILE A 40 1.98 1.44 -1.56
N VAL A 41 2.75 2.52 -1.41
CA VAL A 41 2.24 3.89 -1.42
C VAL A 41 2.67 4.55 -2.72
N LEU A 42 1.68 5.05 -3.44
CA LEU A 42 1.87 5.81 -4.67
C LEU A 42 1.52 7.27 -4.42
N ASP A 43 2.20 8.19 -5.08
CA ASP A 43 1.73 9.59 -5.19
C ASP A 43 0.64 9.72 -6.26
N ARG A 44 0.13 10.95 -6.44
CA ARG A 44 -0.91 11.26 -7.43
C ARG A 44 -0.45 11.07 -8.89
N GLU A 45 0.84 10.97 -9.14
CA GLU A 45 1.42 10.68 -10.45
C GLU A 45 1.72 9.18 -10.64
N ALA A 46 1.19 8.33 -9.74
CA ALA A 46 1.41 6.89 -9.70
C ALA A 46 2.89 6.48 -9.49
N LYS A 47 3.71 7.36 -8.92
CA LYS A 47 5.10 7.03 -8.56
C LYS A 47 5.15 6.39 -7.18
N GLU A 48 5.84 5.25 -7.09
CA GLU A 48 6.07 4.56 -5.81
C GLU A 48 6.93 5.43 -4.88
N LYS A 49 6.40 5.74 -3.70
CA LYS A 49 7.10 6.47 -2.64
C LYS A 49 7.55 5.57 -1.50
N LEU A 50 6.82 4.50 -1.25
CA LEU A 50 7.12 3.55 -0.19
C LEU A 50 6.64 2.16 -0.56
N ARG A 51 7.46 1.16 -0.23
CA ARG A 51 7.07 -0.24 -0.22
C ARG A 51 7.46 -0.89 1.09
N THR A 52 6.52 -1.56 1.72
CA THR A 52 6.76 -2.33 2.94
C THR A 52 6.25 -3.75 2.76
N ILE A 53 7.12 -4.73 3.01
CA ILE A 53 6.85 -6.15 2.78
C ILE A 53 6.85 -6.88 4.13
N GLY A 54 5.86 -7.75 4.36
CA GLY A 54 5.74 -8.60 5.54
C GLY A 54 5.39 -7.88 6.84
N ARG A 55 5.27 -6.55 6.82
CA ARG A 55 4.91 -5.74 7.99
C ARG A 55 4.04 -4.55 7.59
N VAL A 56 3.20 -4.12 8.51
CA VAL A 56 2.39 -2.90 8.35
C VAL A 56 3.31 -1.67 8.54
N PRO A 57 3.30 -0.69 7.62
CA PRO A 57 4.06 0.54 7.79
C PRO A 57 3.57 1.35 9.01
N ARG A 58 4.48 2.09 9.64
CA ARG A 58 4.14 2.97 10.77
C ARG A 58 3.48 4.24 10.28
N LEU A 59 2.55 4.77 11.08
CA LEU A 59 1.87 6.04 10.79
C LEU A 59 2.86 7.19 10.54
N GLU A 60 3.88 7.32 11.38
CA GLU A 60 4.93 8.35 11.26
C GLU A 60 5.65 8.30 9.91
N THR A 61 5.90 7.09 9.40
CA THR A 61 6.54 6.89 8.09
C THR A 61 5.62 7.31 6.95
N LEU A 62 4.31 7.09 7.08
CA LEU A 62 3.34 7.46 6.05
C LEU A 62 3.11 8.98 6.03
N VAL A 63 3.04 9.62 7.19
CA VAL A 63 2.86 11.08 7.31
C VAL A 63 4.10 11.86 6.85
N SER A 64 5.30 11.27 6.92
CA SER A 64 6.51 11.92 6.41
C SER A 64 6.66 11.87 4.89
N LEU A 65 5.86 11.04 4.19
CA LEU A 65 5.80 11.04 2.74
C LEU A 65 5.11 12.33 2.30
N ARG A 66 5.87 13.26 1.72
CA ARG A 66 5.33 14.48 1.08
C ARG A 66 4.66 14.10 -0.23
N LEU A 67 3.41 13.61 -0.15
CA LEU A 67 2.58 13.10 -1.25
C LEU A 67 1.77 14.19 -1.95
#